data_AF-A0A520JDF5-F1
#
_entry.id   AF-A0A520JDF5-F1
#
_cell.length_a   1.000
_cell.length_b   1.000
_cell.length_c   1.000
_cell.angle_alpha   90.00
_cell.angle_beta   90.00
_cell.angle_gamma   90.00
#
_symmetry.space_group_name_H-M   'P 1'
#
loop_
_entity.id
_entity.type
_entity.pdbx_description
1 polymer ?
#
loop_
_entity_poly.entity_id
_entity_poly.type
_entity_poly.pdbx_seq_one_letter_code
_entity_poly.pdbx_strand_id
1 'polypeptide(L)'
;MSIAKRLQLGSGLIAMIVLLAIAIAAYSINLVRIGGPVAERIQSASDYVADILPPPAYVLEPFLEATLLVDHPEQVEQRAAHLAALRKAYDERQAYWKTGNISPELAAALTQDADVPAQRFWQQVARLETAARKGDAAAMRDSYAAIATAYAEHRTQIDRAVTLATDYQANLKQDAHRSLTTASSALLVLALTILALAIGAGVYLTRKVMAPLDELIQSTTTLAGGQDCTVPHLGRTDELGAMAEAVDFFRRSAKERAAQDARAAADTAIVADGVGQVLRRMAAGDLRHGTAIEFPAGYTGVNSDLNGAVETLRKMVCAVVETTNEIDGASRSIAGATEELARRTESSAAAIEQT
;
A
#
# COMPACT_ATOMS: atom_id res chain seq x y z
N MET A 1 -17.78 -4.07 0.82
CA MET A 1 -16.58 -4.45 1.60
C MET A 1 -15.90 -3.17 2.03
N SER A 2 -15.62 -3.03 3.33
CA SER A 2 -15.05 -1.82 3.92
C SER A 2 -13.74 -1.39 3.26
N ILE A 3 -13.51 -0.08 3.19
CA ILE A 3 -12.23 0.51 2.74
C ILE A 3 -11.10 -0.01 3.65
N ALA A 4 -11.34 -0.12 4.96
CA ALA A 4 -10.38 -0.65 5.91
C ALA A 4 -9.96 -2.10 5.61
N LYS A 5 -10.90 -3.00 5.27
CA LYS A 5 -10.58 -4.39 4.91
C LYS A 5 -9.75 -4.49 3.63
N ARG A 6 -10.03 -3.63 2.64
CA ARG A 6 -9.23 -3.56 1.40
C ARG A 6 -7.79 -3.12 1.68
N LEU A 7 -7.62 -2.14 2.57
CA LEU A 7 -6.29 -1.64 2.95
C LEU A 7 -5.45 -2.71 3.68
N GLN A 8 -6.07 -3.43 4.62
CA GLN A 8 -5.40 -4.52 5.38
C GLN A 8 -4.99 -5.69 4.48
N LEU A 9 -5.84 -6.08 3.53
CA LEU A 9 -5.50 -7.12 2.55
C LEU A 9 -4.35 -6.68 1.64
N GLY A 10 -4.36 -5.42 1.20
CA GLY A 10 -3.30 -4.85 0.36
C GLY A 10 -1.95 -4.76 1.09
N SER A 11 -1.92 -4.28 2.33
CA SER A 11 -0.68 -4.20 3.12
C SER A 11 -0.12 -5.58 3.48
N GLY A 12 -0.99 -6.56 3.78
CA GLY A 12 -0.59 -7.95 4.01
C GLY A 12 0.04 -8.60 2.78
N LEU A 13 -0.53 -8.34 1.58
CA LEU A 13 0.03 -8.81 0.32
C LEU A 13 1.43 -8.21 0.06
N ILE A 14 1.60 -6.90 0.23
CA ILE A 14 2.90 -6.23 0.05
C ILE A 14 3.94 -6.77 1.04
N ALA A 15 3.60 -6.91 2.32
CA ALA A 15 4.50 -7.43 3.34
C ALA A 15 4.97 -8.86 3.01
N MET A 16 4.06 -9.73 2.55
CA MET A 16 4.38 -11.08 2.11
C MET A 16 5.33 -11.09 0.91
N ILE A 17 5.10 -10.21 -0.08
CA ILE A 17 5.96 -10.10 -1.26
C ILE A 17 7.37 -9.60 -0.87
N VAL A 18 7.47 -8.63 0.04
CA VAL A 18 8.77 -8.14 0.56
C VAL A 18 9.51 -9.24 1.32
N LEU A 19 8.82 -10.01 2.17
CA LEU A 19 9.43 -11.15 2.87
C LEU A 19 9.92 -12.22 1.91
N LEU A 20 9.16 -12.52 0.85
CA LEU A 20 9.58 -13.44 -0.20
C LEU A 20 10.84 -12.92 -0.92
N ALA A 21 10.92 -11.62 -1.20
CA ALA A 21 12.10 -10.99 -1.81
C ALA A 21 13.34 -11.16 -0.92
N ILE A 22 13.20 -10.91 0.38
CA ILE A 22 14.27 -11.07 1.36
C ILE A 22 14.72 -12.54 1.43
N ALA A 23 13.77 -13.50 1.44
CA ALA A 23 14.07 -14.92 1.47
C ALA A 23 14.84 -15.37 0.22
N ILE A 24 14.41 -14.93 -0.98
CA ILE A 24 15.10 -15.23 -2.25
C ILE A 24 16.51 -14.63 -2.26
N ALA A 25 16.66 -13.39 -1.80
CA ALA A 25 17.95 -12.72 -1.71
C ALA A 25 18.89 -13.44 -0.73
N ALA A 26 18.41 -13.80 0.46
CA ALA A 26 19.18 -14.53 1.46
C ALA A 26 19.60 -15.92 0.96
N TYR A 27 18.68 -16.66 0.33
CA TYR A 27 18.98 -17.95 -0.28
C TYR A 27 20.04 -17.83 -1.38
N SER A 28 19.92 -16.83 -2.26
CA SER A 28 20.86 -16.59 -3.35
C SER A 28 22.27 -16.22 -2.84
N ILE A 29 22.35 -15.38 -1.81
CA ILE A 29 23.62 -15.01 -1.16
C ILE A 29 24.29 -16.23 -0.50
N ASN A 30 23.50 -17.12 0.11
CA ASN A 30 24.05 -18.30 0.79
C ASN A 30 24.50 -19.39 -0.20
N LEU A 31 23.80 -19.57 -1.32
CA LEU A 31 24.13 -20.57 -2.33
C LEU A 31 25.30 -20.17 -3.24
N VAL A 32 25.44 -18.87 -3.56
CA VAL A 32 26.36 -18.38 -4.60
C VAL A 32 27.52 -17.54 -4.05
N ARG A 33 27.93 -17.75 -2.80
CA ARG A 33 29.08 -17.07 -2.20
C ARG A 33 30.45 -17.55 -2.76
N ILE A 34 30.52 -17.82 -4.06
CA ILE A 34 31.72 -18.23 -4.80
C ILE A 34 31.99 -17.12 -5.82
N GLY A 35 33.21 -16.57 -5.83
CA GLY A 35 33.59 -15.46 -6.72
C GLY A 35 33.73 -14.08 -6.06
N GLY A 36 33.76 -14.00 -4.73
CA GLY A 36 34.24 -12.78 -4.06
C GLY A 36 35.75 -12.61 -4.24
N PRO A 37 36.31 -11.41 -4.01
CA PRO A 37 37.74 -11.12 -4.23
C PRO A 37 38.68 -12.00 -3.39
N VAL A 38 38.21 -12.53 -2.26
CA VAL A 38 38.99 -13.50 -1.46
C VAL A 38 39.05 -14.88 -2.14
N ALA A 39 37.94 -15.35 -2.73
CA ALA A 39 37.90 -16.62 -3.43
C ALA A 39 38.76 -16.56 -4.70
N GLU A 40 38.72 -15.45 -5.44
CA GLU A 40 39.59 -15.22 -6.59
C GLU A 40 41.07 -15.28 -6.20
N ARG A 41 41.45 -14.63 -5.09
CA ARG A 41 42.83 -14.68 -4.58
C ARG A 41 43.26 -16.09 -4.17
N ILE A 42 42.37 -16.88 -3.55
CA ILE A 42 42.64 -18.29 -3.24
C ILE A 42 42.85 -19.09 -4.53
N GLN A 43 42.00 -18.87 -5.54
CA GLN A 43 42.14 -19.52 -6.84
C GLN A 43 43.46 -19.13 -7.53
N SER A 44 43.80 -17.85 -7.61
CA SER A 44 45.06 -17.39 -8.22
C SER A 44 46.28 -17.95 -7.50
N ALA A 45 46.24 -18.06 -6.17
CA ALA A 45 47.32 -18.70 -5.41
C ALA A 45 47.42 -20.20 -5.73
N SER A 46 46.28 -20.89 -5.88
CA SER A 46 46.24 -22.29 -6.30
C SER A 46 46.76 -22.49 -7.73
N ASP A 47 46.38 -21.61 -8.66
CA ASP A 47 46.82 -21.65 -10.06
C ASP A 47 48.33 -21.39 -10.15
N TYR A 48 48.85 -20.41 -9.40
CA TYR A 48 50.28 -20.15 -9.31
C TYR A 48 51.09 -21.36 -8.80
N VAL A 49 50.55 -22.09 -7.81
CA VAL A 49 51.16 -23.34 -7.34
C VAL A 49 51.12 -24.42 -8.44
N ALA A 50 50.04 -24.51 -9.21
CA ALA A 50 49.89 -25.48 -10.30
C ALA A 50 50.83 -25.20 -11.48
N ASP A 51 51.16 -23.93 -11.74
CA ASP A 51 52.14 -23.55 -12.78
C ASP A 51 53.59 -23.90 -12.41
N ILE A 52 53.90 -23.98 -11.11
CA ILE A 52 55.27 -24.22 -10.60
C ILE A 52 55.53 -25.70 -10.33
N LEU A 53 54.58 -26.38 -9.69
CA LEU A 53 54.77 -27.76 -9.27
C LEU A 53 54.31 -28.72 -10.36
N PRO A 54 55.18 -29.62 -10.87
CA PRO A 54 54.78 -30.59 -11.86
C PRO A 54 53.68 -31.49 -11.27
N PRO A 55 52.59 -31.73 -12.01
CA PRO A 55 51.46 -32.48 -11.51
C PRO A 55 51.86 -33.95 -11.27
N PRO A 56 51.81 -34.45 -10.02
CA PRO A 56 52.38 -35.76 -9.68
C PRO A 56 51.63 -36.94 -10.33
N ALA A 57 50.40 -36.73 -10.77
CA ALA A 57 49.63 -37.74 -11.50
C ALA A 57 49.99 -37.81 -13.00
N TYR A 58 50.77 -36.86 -13.52
CA TYR A 58 51.30 -36.89 -14.87
C TYR A 58 52.75 -37.41 -14.83
N VAL A 59 53.01 -38.58 -15.43
CA VAL A 59 54.36 -39.21 -15.39
C VAL A 59 55.40 -38.52 -16.31
N LEU A 60 55.29 -37.21 -16.53
CA LEU A 60 56.23 -36.42 -17.31
C LEU A 60 57.61 -36.31 -16.65
N GLU A 61 57.67 -35.93 -15.37
CA GLU A 61 58.94 -35.83 -14.64
C GLU A 61 59.65 -37.19 -14.55
N PRO A 62 58.96 -38.31 -14.21
CA PRO A 62 59.55 -39.65 -14.32
C PRO A 62 60.07 -40.00 -15.72
N PHE A 63 59.39 -39.55 -16.78
CA PHE A 63 59.82 -39.81 -18.15
C PHE A 63 61.11 -39.05 -18.49
N LEU A 64 61.24 -37.81 -18.00
CA LEU A 64 62.48 -37.04 -18.08
C LEU A 64 63.62 -37.76 -17.34
N GLU A 65 63.39 -38.18 -16.09
CA GLU A 65 64.40 -38.89 -15.29
C GLU A 65 64.83 -40.22 -15.95
N ALA A 66 63.88 -40.97 -16.53
CA ALA A 66 64.19 -42.18 -17.30
C ALA A 66 65.03 -41.87 -18.56
N THR A 67 64.73 -40.77 -19.25
CA THR A 67 65.50 -40.33 -20.43
C THR A 67 66.93 -39.95 -20.03
N LEU A 68 67.09 -39.18 -18.95
CA LEU A 68 68.39 -38.79 -18.45
C LEU A 68 69.19 -39.97 -17.91
N LEU A 69 68.53 -41.01 -17.38
CA LEU A 69 69.20 -42.25 -16.97
C LEU A 69 69.75 -43.04 -18.15
N VAL A 70 69.10 -42.99 -19.32
CA VAL A 70 69.62 -43.61 -20.55
C VAL A 70 70.86 -42.88 -21.05
N ASP A 71 70.88 -41.55 -20.95
CA ASP A 71 72.02 -40.71 -21.40
C ASP A 71 73.18 -40.70 -20.40
N HIS A 72 72.87 -40.81 -19.11
CA HIS A 72 73.81 -40.77 -18.00
C HIS A 72 73.64 -41.97 -17.04
N PRO A 73 73.99 -43.19 -17.49
CA PRO A 73 73.80 -44.42 -16.70
C PRO A 73 74.62 -44.44 -15.40
N GLU A 74 75.71 -43.68 -15.33
CA GLU A 74 76.56 -43.56 -14.13
C GLU A 74 75.83 -42.90 -12.94
N GLN A 75 74.72 -42.20 -13.20
CA GLN A 75 73.91 -41.51 -12.19
C GLN A 75 72.75 -42.37 -11.66
N VAL A 76 72.75 -43.68 -11.92
CA VAL A 76 71.63 -44.58 -11.62
C VAL A 76 71.12 -44.52 -10.18
N GLU A 77 72.01 -44.44 -9.18
CA GLU A 77 71.58 -44.41 -7.78
C GLU A 77 70.89 -43.09 -7.38
N GLN A 78 71.39 -41.96 -7.88
CA GLN A 78 70.77 -40.66 -7.66
C GLN A 78 69.40 -40.58 -8.34
N ARG A 79 69.32 -41.02 -9.61
CA ARG A 79 68.06 -40.98 -10.38
C ARG A 79 67.03 -41.97 -9.87
N ALA A 80 67.44 -43.16 -9.45
CA ALA A 80 66.54 -44.14 -8.82
C ALA A 80 65.91 -43.57 -7.54
N ALA A 81 66.66 -42.80 -6.74
CA ALA A 81 66.11 -42.13 -5.56
C ALA A 81 65.03 -41.09 -5.91
N HIS A 82 65.26 -40.28 -6.96
CA HIS A 82 64.26 -39.33 -7.47
C HIS A 82 63.02 -40.04 -8.03
N LEU A 83 63.22 -41.08 -8.85
CA LEU A 83 62.14 -41.89 -9.42
C LEU A 83 61.28 -42.56 -8.33
N ALA A 84 61.89 -43.04 -7.25
CA ALA A 84 61.17 -43.59 -6.10
C ALA A 84 60.32 -42.53 -5.39
N ALA A 85 60.84 -41.31 -5.22
CA ALA A 85 60.08 -40.20 -4.64
C ALA A 85 58.89 -39.79 -5.53
N LEU A 86 59.10 -39.71 -6.84
CA LEU A 86 58.05 -39.42 -7.81
C LEU A 86 56.98 -40.51 -7.86
N ARG A 87 57.39 -41.80 -7.79
CA ARG A 87 56.46 -42.93 -7.71
C ARG A 87 55.57 -42.84 -6.46
N LYS A 88 56.17 -42.53 -5.31
CA LYS A 88 55.42 -42.34 -4.06
C LYS A 88 54.41 -41.20 -4.20
N ALA A 89 54.81 -40.04 -4.74
CA ALA A 89 53.91 -38.91 -4.95
C ALA A 89 52.76 -39.25 -5.92
N TYR A 90 53.04 -40.04 -6.97
CA TYR A 90 52.03 -40.55 -7.89
C TYR A 90 51.00 -41.44 -7.16
N ASP A 91 51.45 -42.44 -6.40
CA ASP A 91 50.58 -43.36 -5.67
C ASP A 91 49.72 -42.63 -4.61
N GLU A 92 50.30 -41.66 -3.89
CA GLU A 92 49.58 -40.80 -2.95
C GLU A 92 48.50 -39.97 -3.65
N ARG A 93 48.80 -39.42 -4.83
CA ARG A 93 47.82 -38.64 -5.59
C ARG A 93 46.70 -39.51 -6.17
N GLN A 94 47.02 -40.72 -6.59
CA GLN A 94 46.04 -41.72 -7.00
C GLN A 94 45.09 -42.08 -5.85
N ALA A 95 45.62 -42.30 -4.64
CA ALA A 95 44.80 -42.55 -3.47
C ALA A 95 43.89 -41.36 -3.11
N TYR A 96 44.43 -40.13 -3.15
CA TYR A 96 43.67 -38.90 -2.88
C TYR A 96 42.46 -38.76 -3.80
N TRP A 97 42.64 -38.93 -5.11
CA TRP A 97 41.54 -38.75 -6.08
C TRP A 97 40.53 -39.89 -6.08
N LYS A 98 40.91 -41.11 -5.66
CA LYS A 98 39.97 -42.23 -5.47
C LYS A 98 38.93 -41.95 -4.38
N THR A 99 39.29 -41.17 -3.36
CA THR A 99 38.40 -40.79 -2.24
C THR A 99 37.91 -39.34 -2.32
N GLY A 100 38.30 -38.60 -3.35
CA GLY A 100 38.00 -37.18 -3.50
C GLY A 100 36.53 -36.93 -3.85
N ASN A 101 36.01 -35.77 -3.42
CA ASN A 101 34.66 -35.32 -3.78
C ASN A 101 34.65 -34.65 -5.17
N ILE A 102 34.85 -35.46 -6.22
CA ILE A 102 34.83 -35.04 -7.62
C ILE A 102 33.84 -35.93 -8.40
N SER A 103 33.43 -35.49 -9.60
CA SER A 103 32.60 -36.30 -10.49
C SER A 103 33.21 -37.71 -10.67
N PRO A 104 32.40 -38.79 -10.59
CA PRO A 104 32.87 -40.16 -10.82
C PRO A 104 33.59 -40.33 -12.17
N GLU A 105 33.16 -39.60 -13.20
CA GLU A 105 33.77 -39.61 -14.53
C GLU A 105 35.19 -39.04 -14.52
N LEU A 106 35.39 -37.88 -13.87
CA LEU A 106 36.71 -37.26 -13.73
C LEU A 106 37.65 -38.09 -12.86
N ALA A 107 37.12 -38.69 -11.79
CA ALA A 107 37.88 -39.61 -10.96
C ALA A 107 38.35 -40.83 -11.77
N ALA A 108 37.47 -41.45 -12.56
CA ALA A 108 37.80 -42.62 -13.37
C ALA A 108 38.86 -42.30 -14.44
N ALA A 109 38.76 -41.14 -15.10
CA ALA A 109 39.72 -40.72 -16.12
C ALA A 109 41.17 -40.68 -15.59
N LEU A 110 41.36 -40.21 -14.35
CA LEU A 110 42.69 -40.14 -13.73
C LEU A 110 43.11 -41.42 -13.01
N THR A 111 42.17 -42.11 -12.34
CA THR A 111 42.47 -43.22 -11.42
C THR A 111 42.32 -44.61 -12.00
N GLN A 112 41.77 -44.71 -13.21
CA GLN A 112 41.60 -45.96 -13.94
C GLN A 112 42.23 -45.82 -15.33
N ASP A 113 41.71 -44.92 -16.17
CA ASP A 113 42.11 -44.85 -17.59
C ASP A 113 43.57 -44.43 -17.75
N ALA A 114 43.99 -43.34 -17.10
CA ALA A 114 45.38 -42.88 -17.13
C ALA A 114 46.32 -43.75 -16.28
N ASP A 115 45.81 -44.49 -15.29
CA ASP A 115 46.63 -45.32 -14.40
C ASP A 115 47.13 -46.60 -15.09
N VAL A 116 46.32 -47.21 -15.97
CA VAL A 116 46.72 -48.42 -16.71
C VAL A 116 48.05 -48.27 -17.46
N PRO A 117 48.24 -47.28 -18.35
CA PRO A 117 49.54 -47.07 -19.01
C PRO A 117 50.62 -46.58 -18.04
N ALA A 118 50.28 -45.82 -16.98
CA ALA A 118 51.25 -45.39 -15.98
C ALA A 118 51.84 -46.57 -15.19
N GLN A 119 51.04 -47.59 -14.84
CA GLN A 119 51.57 -48.78 -14.17
C GLN A 119 52.52 -49.56 -15.09
N ARG A 120 52.24 -49.65 -16.39
CA ARG A 120 53.18 -50.23 -17.36
C ARG A 120 54.46 -49.41 -17.45
N PHE A 121 54.35 -48.09 -17.50
CA PHE A 121 55.49 -47.17 -17.48
C PHE A 121 56.40 -47.45 -16.28
N TRP A 122 55.85 -47.50 -15.07
CA TRP A 122 56.63 -47.75 -13.85
C TRP A 122 57.28 -49.14 -13.81
N GLN A 123 56.61 -50.16 -14.35
CA GLN A 123 57.20 -51.49 -14.50
C GLN A 123 58.43 -51.48 -15.40
N GLN A 124 58.40 -50.71 -16.50
CA GLN A 124 59.56 -50.58 -17.39
C GLN A 124 60.66 -49.68 -16.79
N VAL A 125 60.32 -48.67 -16.00
CA VAL A 125 61.29 -47.87 -15.23
C VAL A 125 62.11 -48.77 -14.28
N ALA A 126 61.46 -49.67 -13.54
CA ALA A 126 62.17 -50.61 -12.67
C ALA A 126 63.13 -51.56 -13.44
N ARG A 127 62.74 -51.95 -14.66
CA ARG A 127 63.60 -52.73 -15.56
C ARG A 127 64.78 -51.91 -16.07
N LEU A 128 64.55 -50.65 -16.45
CA LEU A 128 65.58 -49.72 -16.88
C LEU A 128 66.63 -49.50 -15.78
N GLU A 129 66.20 -49.26 -14.54
CA GLU A 129 67.12 -49.13 -13.40
C GLU A 129 67.97 -50.39 -13.20
N THR A 130 67.34 -51.57 -13.29
CA THR A 130 68.05 -52.85 -13.17
C THR A 130 69.07 -53.04 -14.28
N ALA A 131 68.73 -52.66 -15.52
CA ALA A 131 69.63 -52.72 -16.67
C ALA A 131 70.79 -51.72 -16.54
N ALA A 132 70.51 -50.49 -16.08
CA ALA A 132 71.52 -49.46 -15.85
C ALA A 132 72.54 -49.88 -14.79
N ARG A 133 72.10 -50.45 -13.65
CA ARG A 133 73.01 -51.00 -12.62
C ARG A 133 73.90 -52.13 -13.15
N LYS A 134 73.43 -52.87 -14.15
CA LYS A 134 74.17 -53.97 -14.79
C LYS A 134 75.03 -53.52 -15.99
N GLY A 135 74.91 -52.26 -16.43
CA GLY A 135 75.55 -51.77 -17.65
C GLY A 135 75.03 -52.41 -18.95
N ASP A 136 73.81 -52.94 -18.96
CA ASP A 136 73.23 -53.62 -20.13
C ASP A 136 72.54 -52.62 -21.07
N ALA A 137 73.32 -52.10 -22.03
CA ALA A 137 72.85 -51.11 -23.00
C ALA A 137 71.74 -51.63 -23.94
N ALA A 138 71.62 -52.94 -24.16
CA ALA A 138 70.53 -53.49 -24.98
C ALA A 138 69.22 -53.48 -24.18
N ALA A 139 69.24 -54.00 -22.96
CA ALA A 139 68.08 -54.01 -22.07
C ALA A 139 67.62 -52.60 -21.69
N MET A 140 68.55 -51.63 -21.56
CA MET A 140 68.21 -50.23 -21.35
C MET A 140 67.44 -49.64 -22.53
N ARG A 141 67.89 -49.86 -23.77
CA ARG A 141 67.21 -49.38 -24.98
C ARG A 141 65.82 -49.98 -25.14
N ASP A 142 65.69 -51.29 -24.92
CA ASP A 142 64.40 -52.00 -25.01
C ASP A 142 63.41 -51.49 -23.94
N SER A 143 63.88 -51.34 -22.69
CA SER A 143 63.07 -50.80 -21.61
C SER A 143 62.65 -49.37 -21.90
N TYR A 144 63.56 -48.52 -22.42
CA TYR A 144 63.26 -47.15 -22.77
C TYR A 144 62.22 -47.03 -23.90
N ALA A 145 62.31 -47.86 -24.95
CA ALA A 145 61.31 -47.89 -26.01
C ALA A 145 59.90 -48.23 -25.48
N ALA A 146 59.82 -49.16 -24.53
CA ALA A 146 58.57 -49.51 -23.86
C ALA A 146 58.08 -48.38 -22.92
N ILE A 147 58.98 -47.70 -22.20
CA ILE A 147 58.69 -46.50 -21.40
C ILE A 147 58.07 -45.41 -22.28
N ALA A 148 58.70 -45.09 -23.42
CA ALA A 148 58.23 -44.06 -24.33
C ALA A 148 56.82 -44.36 -24.88
N THR A 149 56.56 -45.64 -25.19
CA THR A 149 55.24 -46.09 -25.64
C THR A 149 54.19 -45.93 -24.53
N ALA A 150 54.48 -46.43 -23.32
CA ALA A 150 53.58 -46.30 -22.18
C ALA A 150 53.33 -44.83 -21.77
N TYR A 151 54.35 -43.98 -21.86
CA TYR A 151 54.23 -42.54 -21.65
C TYR A 151 53.31 -41.89 -22.68
N ALA A 152 53.44 -42.21 -23.97
CA ALA A 152 52.58 -41.67 -25.02
C ALA A 152 51.10 -42.08 -24.84
N GLU A 153 50.86 -43.34 -24.45
CA GLU A 153 49.52 -43.83 -24.09
C GLU A 153 48.96 -43.07 -22.87
N HIS A 154 49.76 -42.92 -21.81
CA HIS A 154 49.36 -42.17 -20.62
C HIS A 154 49.05 -40.71 -20.93
N ARG A 155 49.91 -40.03 -21.68
CA ARG A 155 49.69 -38.64 -22.12
C ARG A 155 48.37 -38.49 -22.85
N THR A 156 48.02 -39.42 -23.74
CA THR A 156 46.73 -39.41 -24.44
C THR A 156 45.55 -39.45 -23.46
N GLN A 157 45.64 -40.26 -22.40
CA GLN A 157 44.60 -40.32 -21.37
C GLN A 157 44.57 -39.05 -20.50
N ILE A 158 45.72 -38.46 -20.19
CA ILE A 158 45.80 -37.19 -19.48
C ILE A 158 45.17 -36.06 -20.31
N ASP A 159 45.47 -35.97 -21.61
CA ASP A 159 44.89 -34.95 -22.50
C ASP A 159 43.36 -35.07 -22.55
N ARG A 160 42.84 -36.31 -22.57
CA ARG A 160 41.40 -36.58 -22.46
C ARG A 160 40.84 -36.15 -21.10
N ALA A 161 41.52 -36.48 -20.00
CA ALA A 161 41.10 -36.08 -18.66
C ALA A 161 41.09 -34.56 -18.48
N VAL A 162 42.07 -33.85 -19.04
CA VAL A 162 42.11 -32.37 -19.07
C VAL A 162 40.92 -31.81 -19.86
N THR A 163 40.60 -32.41 -21.01
CA THR A 163 39.43 -32.00 -21.81
C THR A 163 38.14 -32.16 -21.02
N LEU A 164 37.91 -33.35 -20.42
CA LEU A 164 36.75 -33.61 -19.58
C LEU A 164 36.66 -32.65 -18.38
N ALA A 165 37.79 -32.37 -17.72
CA ALA A 165 37.84 -31.45 -16.60
C ALA A 165 37.52 -30.00 -17.02
N THR A 166 38.03 -29.58 -18.18
CA THR A 166 37.75 -28.25 -18.75
C THR A 166 36.28 -28.09 -19.09
N ASP A 167 35.68 -29.09 -19.73
CA ASP A 167 34.25 -29.09 -20.07
C ASP A 167 33.37 -29.09 -18.81
N TYR A 168 33.72 -29.92 -17.82
CA TYR A 168 33.04 -29.94 -16.53
C TYR A 168 33.11 -28.59 -15.81
N GLN A 169 34.28 -27.95 -15.79
CA GLN A 169 34.46 -26.63 -15.20
C GLN A 169 33.65 -25.55 -15.94
N ALA A 170 33.62 -25.59 -17.28
CA ALA A 170 32.84 -24.67 -18.10
C ALA A 170 31.33 -24.80 -17.82
N ASN A 171 30.83 -26.04 -17.76
CA ASN A 171 29.43 -26.33 -17.44
C ASN A 171 29.05 -25.85 -16.03
N LEU A 172 29.89 -26.11 -15.03
CA LEU A 172 29.66 -25.61 -13.66
C LEU A 172 29.60 -24.08 -13.60
N LYS A 173 30.50 -23.38 -14.30
CA LYS A 173 30.49 -21.91 -14.37
C LYS A 173 29.21 -21.41 -15.05
N GLN A 174 28.79 -22.05 -16.14
CA GLN A 174 27.58 -21.69 -16.85
C GLN A 174 26.32 -21.91 -16.02
N ASP A 175 26.25 -23.01 -15.26
CA ASP A 175 25.13 -23.30 -14.36
C ASP A 175 25.08 -22.34 -13.17
N ALA A 176 26.25 -21.95 -12.64
CA ALA A 176 26.34 -20.90 -11.62
C ALA A 176 25.85 -19.54 -12.16
N HIS A 177 26.28 -19.15 -13.36
CA HIS A 177 25.83 -17.91 -14.01
C HIS A 177 24.33 -17.93 -14.34
N ARG A 178 23.80 -19.05 -14.83
CA ARG A 178 22.36 -19.21 -15.07
C ARG A 178 21.58 -19.07 -13.76
N SER A 179 22.02 -19.74 -12.70
CA SER A 179 21.40 -19.64 -11.39
C SER A 179 21.39 -18.20 -10.86
N LEU A 180 22.50 -17.47 -11.01
CA LEU A 180 22.60 -16.05 -10.63
C LEU A 180 21.69 -15.14 -11.45
N THR A 181 21.65 -15.33 -12.77
CA THR A 181 20.84 -14.50 -13.68
C THR A 181 19.35 -14.78 -13.52
N THR A 182 18.95 -16.03 -13.32
CA THR A 182 17.56 -16.39 -13.00
C THR A 182 17.15 -15.82 -11.64
N ALA A 183 17.99 -15.93 -10.61
CA ALA A 183 17.68 -15.36 -9.30
C ALA A 183 17.58 -13.82 -9.34
N SER A 184 18.52 -13.14 -10.00
CA SER A 184 18.51 -11.67 -10.10
C SER A 184 17.35 -11.15 -10.93
N SER A 185 17.00 -11.80 -12.05
CA SER A 185 15.82 -11.45 -12.84
C SER A 185 14.51 -11.69 -12.08
N ALA A 186 14.40 -12.78 -11.30
CA ALA A 186 13.25 -13.02 -10.44
C ALA A 186 13.08 -11.91 -9.39
N LEU A 187 14.16 -11.49 -8.74
CA LEU A 187 14.16 -10.36 -7.79
C LEU A 187 13.76 -9.03 -8.47
N LEU A 188 14.23 -8.79 -9.70
CA LEU A 188 13.87 -7.60 -10.46
C LEU A 188 12.38 -7.58 -10.82
N VAL A 189 11.83 -8.71 -11.30
CA VAL A 189 10.40 -8.85 -11.58
C VAL A 189 9.57 -8.62 -10.31
N LEU A 190 10.02 -9.17 -9.19
CA LEU A 190 9.38 -8.97 -7.89
C LEU A 190 9.38 -7.50 -7.47
N ALA A 191 10.53 -6.82 -7.59
CA ALA A 191 10.67 -5.40 -7.29
C ALA A 191 9.75 -4.54 -8.18
N LEU A 192 9.70 -4.81 -9.48
CA LEU A 192 8.79 -4.12 -10.40
C LEU A 192 7.31 -4.38 -10.07
N THR A 193 6.97 -5.59 -9.64
CA THR A 193 5.61 -5.95 -9.23
C THR A 193 5.20 -5.19 -7.96
N ILE A 194 6.09 -5.11 -6.96
CA ILE A 194 5.86 -4.30 -5.76
C ILE A 194 5.66 -2.83 -6.14
N LEU A 195 6.52 -2.30 -7.01
CA LEU A 195 6.43 -0.90 -7.45
C LEU A 195 5.12 -0.62 -8.18
N ALA A 196 4.71 -1.50 -9.10
CA ALA A 196 3.44 -1.39 -9.82
C ALA A 196 2.23 -1.46 -8.86
N LEU A 197 2.26 -2.36 -7.87
CA LEU A 197 1.22 -2.45 -6.84
C LEU A 197 1.18 -1.19 -5.96
N ALA A 198 2.32 -0.63 -5.58
CA ALA A 198 2.39 0.60 -4.79
C ALA A 198 1.83 1.80 -5.56
N ILE A 199 2.19 1.96 -6.84
CA ILE A 199 1.65 3.00 -7.73
C ILE A 199 0.14 2.80 -7.90
N GLY A 200 -0.29 1.56 -8.19
CA GLY A 200 -1.70 1.21 -8.34
C GLY A 200 -2.52 1.51 -7.08
N ALA A 201 -1.98 1.20 -5.90
CA ALA A 201 -2.60 1.51 -4.61
C ALA A 201 -2.71 3.02 -4.40
N GLY A 202 -1.67 3.80 -4.72
CA GLY A 202 -1.70 5.26 -4.63
C GLY A 202 -2.77 5.88 -5.54
N VAL A 203 -2.86 5.42 -6.80
CA VAL A 203 -3.88 5.85 -7.75
C VAL A 203 -5.28 5.44 -7.29
N TYR A 204 -5.43 4.24 -6.72
CA TYR A 204 -6.69 3.76 -6.17
C TYR A 204 -7.14 4.62 -4.98
N LEU A 205 -6.26 4.90 -4.01
CA LEU A 205 -6.58 5.70 -2.83
C LEU A 205 -6.98 7.13 -3.20
N THR A 206 -6.21 7.77 -4.08
CA THR A 206 -6.52 9.12 -4.54
C THR A 206 -7.88 9.20 -5.24
N ARG A 207 -8.17 8.27 -6.17
CA ARG A 207 -9.42 8.31 -6.97
C ARG A 207 -10.66 7.77 -6.28
N LYS A 208 -10.54 6.77 -5.41
CA LYS A 208 -11.69 6.07 -4.82
C LYS A 208 -11.97 6.45 -3.37
N VAL A 209 -11.00 7.07 -2.69
CA VAL A 209 -11.12 7.49 -1.29
C VAL A 209 -10.94 9.01 -1.14
N MET A 210 -9.77 9.56 -1.50
CA MET A 210 -9.48 10.98 -1.20
C MET A 210 -10.36 11.95 -1.99
N ALA A 211 -10.48 11.79 -3.32
CA ALA A 211 -11.33 12.70 -4.11
C ALA A 211 -12.82 12.67 -3.70
N PRO A 212 -13.46 11.50 -3.51
CA PRO A 212 -14.83 11.44 -2.98
C PRO A 212 -14.99 12.04 -1.57
N LEU A 213 -13.97 11.91 -0.72
CA LEU A 213 -13.98 12.50 0.61
C LEU A 213 -13.94 14.04 0.52
N ASP A 214 -13.09 14.60 -0.35
CA ASP A 214 -13.01 16.04 -0.58
C ASP A 214 -14.34 16.59 -1.13
N GLU A 215 -15.00 15.88 -2.04
CA GLU A 215 -16.34 16.25 -2.54
C GLU A 215 -17.41 16.30 -1.43
N LEU A 216 -17.37 15.36 -0.48
CA LEU A 216 -18.26 15.35 0.68
C LEU A 216 -17.92 16.47 1.68
N ILE A 217 -16.64 16.76 1.90
CA ILE A 217 -16.18 17.88 2.75
C ILE A 217 -16.66 19.21 2.16
N GLN A 218 -16.53 19.39 0.85
CA GLN A 218 -17.02 20.58 0.15
C GLN A 218 -18.54 20.73 0.31
N SER A 219 -19.30 19.65 0.06
CA SER A 219 -20.76 19.67 0.23
C SER A 219 -21.19 20.03 1.65
N THR A 220 -20.50 19.48 2.66
CA THR A 220 -20.78 19.80 4.07
C THR A 220 -20.47 21.27 4.37
N THR A 221 -19.40 21.81 3.79
CA THR A 221 -19.02 23.23 3.95
C THR A 221 -20.04 24.16 3.28
N THR A 222 -20.55 23.80 2.09
CA THR A 222 -21.62 24.54 1.40
C THR A 222 -22.91 24.57 2.21
N LEU A 223 -23.31 23.42 2.77
CA LEU A 223 -24.49 23.32 3.65
C LEU A 223 -24.31 24.12 4.94
N ALA A 224 -23.12 24.08 5.55
CA ALA A 224 -22.80 24.90 6.72
C ALA A 224 -22.84 26.41 6.42
N GLY A 225 -22.54 26.81 5.18
CA GLY A 225 -22.71 28.16 4.68
C GLY A 225 -24.17 28.57 4.41
N GLY A 226 -25.14 27.68 4.64
CA GLY A 226 -26.57 27.94 4.45
C GLY A 226 -27.06 27.77 3.00
N GLN A 227 -26.24 27.23 2.11
CA GLN A 227 -26.59 26.98 0.71
C GLN A 227 -27.01 25.52 0.50
N ASP A 228 -28.11 25.27 -0.21
CA ASP A 228 -28.53 23.90 -0.59
C ASP A 228 -27.63 23.39 -1.73
N CYS A 229 -27.19 22.13 -1.64
CA CYS A 229 -26.38 21.48 -2.65
C CYS A 229 -26.73 20.00 -2.77
N THR A 230 -26.41 19.38 -3.91
CA THR A 230 -26.58 17.93 -4.08
C THR A 230 -25.46 17.19 -3.39
N VAL A 231 -25.77 16.20 -2.54
CA VAL A 231 -24.76 15.37 -1.88
C VAL A 231 -24.28 14.29 -2.85
N PRO A 232 -22.98 14.28 -3.22
CA PRO A 232 -22.43 13.29 -4.14
C PRO A 232 -22.32 11.91 -3.49
N HIS A 233 -22.16 10.87 -4.32
CA HIS A 233 -21.87 9.50 -3.90
C HIS A 233 -22.89 8.79 -3.01
N LEU A 234 -24.15 9.26 -3.00
CA LEU A 234 -25.26 8.53 -2.41
C LEU A 234 -25.41 7.13 -3.05
N GLY A 235 -25.67 6.12 -2.21
CA GLY A 235 -25.76 4.72 -2.64
C GLY A 235 -24.44 3.96 -2.69
N ARG A 236 -23.30 4.57 -2.31
CA ARG A 236 -22.06 3.81 -2.04
C ARG A 236 -22.27 2.84 -0.87
N THR A 237 -21.74 1.63 -1.00
CA THR A 237 -21.88 0.55 -0.01
C THR A 237 -20.71 0.47 0.99
N ASP A 238 -19.99 1.56 1.19
CA ASP A 238 -18.82 1.64 2.06
C ASP A 238 -18.93 2.82 3.03
N GLU A 239 -17.89 3.03 3.84
CA GLU A 239 -17.88 4.03 4.91
C GLU A 239 -18.14 5.45 4.39
N LEU A 240 -17.68 5.76 3.17
CA LEU A 240 -17.94 7.06 2.54
C LEU A 240 -19.41 7.19 2.09
N GLY A 241 -20.05 6.09 1.71
CA GLY A 241 -21.49 6.08 1.43
C GLY A 241 -22.33 6.33 2.68
N ALA A 242 -21.97 5.71 3.80
CA ALA A 242 -22.62 5.97 5.08
C ALA A 242 -22.47 7.45 5.51
N MET A 243 -21.30 8.06 5.26
CA MET A 243 -21.12 9.51 5.46
C MET A 243 -22.00 10.34 4.51
N ALA A 244 -22.08 9.99 3.22
CA ALA A 244 -22.94 10.69 2.25
C ALA A 244 -24.42 10.64 2.66
N GLU A 245 -24.90 9.49 3.12
CA GLU A 245 -26.28 9.35 3.64
C GLU A 245 -26.52 10.24 4.87
N ALA A 246 -25.56 10.30 5.80
CA ALA A 246 -25.65 11.18 6.95
C ALA A 246 -25.68 12.67 6.55
N VAL A 247 -24.83 13.09 5.60
CA VAL A 247 -24.82 14.47 5.09
C VAL A 247 -26.13 14.81 4.37
N ASP A 248 -26.69 13.90 3.58
CA ASP A 248 -27.99 14.13 2.93
C ASP A 248 -29.15 14.18 3.93
N PHE A 249 -29.09 13.39 5.00
CA PHE A 249 -30.04 13.52 6.10
C PHE A 249 -29.97 14.91 6.74
N PHE A 250 -28.77 15.40 7.08
CA PHE A 250 -28.59 16.76 7.61
C PHE A 250 -29.12 17.84 6.66
N ARG A 251 -28.84 17.71 5.36
CA ARG A 251 -29.37 18.61 4.34
C ARG A 251 -30.90 18.63 4.34
N ARG A 252 -31.55 17.46 4.33
CA ARG A 252 -33.01 17.36 4.34
C ARG A 252 -33.60 17.98 5.60
N SER A 253 -33.03 17.68 6.78
CA SER A 253 -33.48 18.27 8.04
C SER A 253 -33.29 19.80 8.07
N ALA A 254 -32.18 20.31 7.55
CA ALA A 254 -31.95 21.76 7.45
C ALA A 254 -32.96 22.43 6.52
N LYS A 255 -33.27 21.81 5.38
CA LYS A 255 -34.27 22.31 4.42
C LYS A 255 -35.69 22.28 4.97
N GLU A 256 -36.05 21.21 5.66
CA GLU A 256 -37.35 21.09 6.35
C GLU A 256 -37.50 22.15 7.44
N ARG A 257 -36.45 22.38 8.24
CA ARG A 257 -36.44 23.43 9.26
C ARG A 257 -36.57 24.83 8.65
N ALA A 258 -35.80 25.14 7.61
CA ALA A 258 -35.91 26.42 6.91
C ALA A 258 -37.32 26.64 6.32
N ALA A 259 -37.95 25.59 5.77
CA ALA A 259 -39.32 25.66 5.28
C ALA A 259 -40.35 25.86 6.40
N GLN A 260 -40.14 25.25 7.58
CA GLN A 260 -40.96 25.48 8.76
C GLN A 260 -40.82 26.91 9.28
N ASP A 261 -39.59 27.42 9.39
CA ASP A 261 -39.32 28.79 9.85
C ASP A 261 -39.92 29.81 8.87
N ALA A 262 -39.82 29.58 7.56
CA ALA A 262 -40.45 30.43 6.54
C ALA A 262 -41.98 30.43 6.63
N ARG A 263 -42.61 29.27 6.87
CA ARG A 263 -44.06 29.18 7.10
C ARG A 263 -44.47 29.91 8.39
N ALA A 264 -43.74 29.71 9.48
CA ALA A 264 -44.00 30.40 10.75
C ALA A 264 -43.84 31.92 10.62
N ALA A 265 -42.85 32.39 9.86
CA ALA A 265 -42.67 33.81 9.56
C ALA A 265 -43.83 34.37 8.71
N ALA A 266 -44.30 33.61 7.70
CA ALA A 266 -45.45 33.99 6.90
C ALA A 266 -46.75 34.05 7.74
N ASP A 267 -46.99 33.05 8.59
CA ASP A 267 -48.13 33.04 9.51
C ASP A 267 -48.09 34.23 10.47
N THR A 268 -46.91 34.53 11.03
CA THR A 268 -46.71 35.69 11.90
C THR A 268 -46.98 37.00 11.16
N ALA A 269 -46.58 37.12 9.89
CA ALA A 269 -46.84 38.30 9.08
C ALA A 269 -48.34 38.48 8.78
N ILE A 270 -49.07 37.40 8.47
CA ILE A 270 -50.52 37.42 8.29
C ILE A 270 -51.21 37.91 9.57
N VAL A 271 -50.81 37.38 10.72
CA VAL A 271 -51.37 37.77 12.03
C VAL A 271 -51.07 39.24 12.32
N ALA A 272 -49.83 39.69 12.11
CA ALA A 272 -49.43 41.07 12.37
C ALA A 272 -50.18 42.07 11.49
N ASP A 273 -50.36 41.78 10.20
CA ASP A 273 -51.16 42.63 9.32
C ASP A 273 -52.64 42.59 9.72
N GLY A 274 -53.18 41.42 10.03
CA GLY A 274 -54.56 41.26 10.46
C GLY A 274 -54.90 42.06 11.72
N VAL A 275 -54.09 41.93 12.77
CA VAL A 275 -54.22 42.74 14.00
C VAL A 275 -54.08 44.23 13.68
N GLY A 276 -53.10 44.60 12.86
CA GLY A 276 -52.87 45.99 12.45
C GLY A 276 -54.07 46.61 11.72
N GLN A 277 -54.74 45.87 10.83
CA GLN A 277 -55.93 46.34 10.13
C GLN A 277 -57.08 46.64 11.09
N VAL A 278 -57.31 45.78 12.08
CA VAL A 278 -58.41 45.93 13.03
C VAL A 278 -58.17 47.10 13.97
N LEU A 279 -56.94 47.24 14.49
CA LEU A 279 -56.58 48.39 15.33
C LEU A 279 -56.73 49.72 14.58
N ARG A 280 -56.38 49.77 13.28
CA ARG A 280 -56.61 50.95 12.44
C ARG A 280 -58.10 51.30 12.29
N ARG A 281 -58.97 50.30 12.13
CA ARG A 281 -60.43 50.50 12.05
C ARG A 281 -61.00 50.99 13.38
N MET A 282 -60.56 50.40 14.50
CA MET A 282 -60.96 50.85 15.84
C MET A 282 -60.56 52.30 16.09
N ALA A 283 -59.32 52.69 15.73
CA ALA A 283 -58.84 54.06 15.87
C ALA A 283 -59.64 55.06 15.00
N ALA A 284 -60.16 54.64 13.85
CA ALA A 284 -61.04 55.43 13.00
C ALA A 284 -62.51 55.47 13.49
N GLY A 285 -62.83 54.80 14.60
CA GLY A 285 -64.18 54.73 15.16
C GLY A 285 -65.12 53.75 14.46
N ASP A 286 -64.61 52.90 13.55
CA ASP A 286 -65.43 51.86 12.90
C ASP A 286 -65.41 50.55 13.71
N LEU A 287 -66.39 50.41 14.60
CA LEU A 287 -66.60 49.22 15.44
C LEU A 287 -67.72 48.30 14.92
N ARG A 288 -68.28 48.58 13.73
CA ARG A 288 -69.46 47.87 13.21
C ARG A 288 -69.12 46.56 12.50
N HIS A 289 -67.88 46.42 12.05
CA HIS A 289 -67.39 45.25 11.32
C HIS A 289 -66.50 44.39 12.23
N GLY A 290 -66.89 43.13 12.43
CA GLY A 290 -66.03 42.13 13.07
C GLY A 290 -64.79 41.81 12.22
N THR A 291 -63.83 41.08 12.79
CA THR A 291 -62.64 40.67 12.06
C THR A 291 -63.00 39.56 11.06
N ALA A 292 -63.21 39.90 9.79
CA ALA A 292 -63.37 38.91 8.72
C ALA A 292 -62.04 38.29 8.26
N ILE A 293 -60.98 38.42 9.07
CA ILE A 293 -59.63 37.97 8.74
C ILE A 293 -59.48 36.55 9.28
N GLU A 294 -59.18 35.62 8.40
CA GLU A 294 -58.94 34.22 8.75
C GLU A 294 -57.52 34.08 9.31
N PHE A 295 -57.40 33.91 10.63
CA PHE A 295 -56.12 33.74 11.29
C PHE A 295 -55.63 32.29 11.15
N PRO A 296 -54.31 32.05 11.00
CA PRO A 296 -53.75 30.70 10.99
C PRO A 296 -54.12 29.90 12.26
N ALA A 297 -54.16 28.57 12.17
CA ALA A 297 -54.72 27.68 13.20
C ALA A 297 -54.08 27.80 14.60
N GLY A 298 -52.87 28.38 14.73
CA GLY A 298 -52.22 28.67 16.02
C GLY A 298 -52.59 30.03 16.65
N TYR A 299 -53.29 30.91 15.94
CA TYR A 299 -53.56 32.29 16.35
C TYR A 299 -55.06 32.60 16.53
N THR A 300 -55.89 31.56 16.64
CA THR A 300 -57.35 31.68 16.85
C THR A 300 -57.70 32.40 18.16
N GLY A 301 -56.88 32.21 19.20
CA GLY A 301 -57.01 32.95 20.46
C GLY A 301 -56.85 34.46 20.28
N VAL A 302 -55.82 34.90 19.53
CA VAL A 302 -55.60 36.32 19.21
C VAL A 302 -56.80 36.92 18.48
N ASN A 303 -57.38 36.17 17.53
CA ASN A 303 -58.59 36.60 16.82
C ASN A 303 -59.80 36.74 17.76
N SER A 304 -59.97 35.79 18.67
CA SER A 304 -61.05 35.81 19.67
C SER A 304 -60.91 37.01 20.61
N ASP A 305 -59.72 37.22 21.17
CA ASP A 305 -59.44 38.33 22.10
C ASP A 305 -59.64 39.69 21.43
N LEU A 306 -59.19 39.82 20.17
CA LEU A 306 -59.35 41.04 19.38
C LEU A 306 -60.83 41.35 19.12
N ASN A 307 -61.62 40.34 18.72
CA ASN A 307 -63.06 40.50 18.57
C ASN A 307 -63.77 40.81 19.89
N GLY A 308 -63.36 40.17 20.99
CA GLY A 308 -63.88 40.45 22.33
C GLY A 308 -63.61 41.89 22.78
N ALA A 309 -62.44 42.44 22.46
CA ALA A 309 -62.08 43.83 22.72
C ALA A 309 -62.94 44.80 21.88
N VAL A 310 -63.12 44.54 20.58
CA VAL A 310 -64.00 45.33 19.71
C VAL A 310 -65.43 45.36 20.24
N GLU A 311 -65.96 44.20 20.62
CA GLU A 311 -67.31 44.07 21.15
C GLU A 311 -67.49 44.80 22.49
N THR A 312 -66.49 44.71 23.37
CA THR A 312 -66.50 45.42 24.66
C THR A 312 -66.49 46.93 24.45
N LEU A 313 -65.64 47.44 23.54
CA LEU A 313 -65.58 48.85 23.22
C LEU A 313 -66.90 49.34 22.58
N ARG A 314 -67.50 48.53 21.70
CA ARG A 314 -68.81 48.80 21.11
C ARG A 314 -69.89 48.96 22.18
N LYS A 315 -69.94 48.07 23.17
CA LYS A 315 -70.88 48.17 24.31
C LYS A 315 -70.66 49.45 25.12
N MET A 316 -69.41 49.83 25.39
CA MET A 316 -69.11 51.08 26.10
C MET A 316 -69.59 52.31 25.33
N VAL A 317 -69.34 52.36 24.01
CA VAL A 317 -69.81 53.48 23.17
C VAL A 317 -71.34 53.54 23.15
N CYS A 318 -72.03 52.39 23.03
CA CYS A 318 -73.49 52.33 23.13
C CYS A 318 -73.99 52.86 24.48
N ALA A 319 -73.38 52.45 25.59
CA ALA A 319 -73.75 52.94 26.92
C ALA A 319 -73.55 54.47 27.05
N VAL A 320 -72.46 55.02 26.51
CA VAL A 320 -72.24 56.48 26.49
C VAL A 320 -73.31 57.20 25.68
N VAL A 321 -73.70 56.68 24.51
CA VAL A 321 -74.78 57.25 23.69
C VAL A 321 -76.12 57.17 24.44
N GLU A 322 -76.40 56.07 25.12
CA GLU A 322 -77.60 55.89 25.94
C GLU A 322 -77.64 56.88 27.10
N THR A 323 -76.57 57.00 27.88
CA THR A 323 -76.43 58.00 28.95
C THR A 323 -76.54 59.43 28.40
N THR A 324 -76.01 59.72 27.21
CA THR A 324 -76.13 61.04 26.58
C THR A 324 -77.58 61.34 26.19
N ASN A 325 -78.33 60.35 25.69
CA ASN A 325 -79.75 60.48 25.39
C ASN A 325 -80.59 60.66 26.66
N GLU A 326 -80.24 59.97 27.75
CA GLU A 326 -80.87 60.17 29.07
C GLU A 326 -80.61 61.57 29.60
N ILE A 327 -79.36 62.06 29.51
CA ILE A 327 -79.00 63.44 29.89
C ILE A 327 -79.75 64.45 29.04
N ASP A 328 -79.81 64.28 27.71
CA ASP A 328 -80.56 65.18 26.82
C ASP A 328 -82.07 65.16 27.14
N GLY A 329 -82.63 63.99 27.42
CA GLY A 329 -84.00 63.84 27.92
C GLY A 329 -84.23 64.55 29.25
N ALA A 330 -83.32 64.37 30.22
CA ALA A 330 -83.36 65.06 31.51
C ALA A 330 -83.22 66.57 31.36
N SER A 331 -82.33 67.05 30.47
CA SER A 331 -82.16 68.46 30.16
C SER A 331 -83.43 69.07 29.54
N ARG A 332 -84.11 68.36 28.63
CA ARG A 332 -85.42 68.80 28.11
C ARG A 332 -86.50 68.84 29.19
N SER A 333 -86.51 67.87 30.09
CA SER A 333 -87.44 67.82 31.23
C SER A 333 -87.19 68.97 32.22
N ILE A 334 -85.92 69.24 32.54
CA ILE A 334 -85.50 70.38 33.37
C ILE A 334 -85.85 71.71 32.69
N ALA A 335 -85.60 71.85 31.40
CA ALA A 335 -86.01 73.04 30.65
C ALA A 335 -87.52 73.27 30.77
N GLY A 336 -88.33 72.24 30.55
CA GLY A 336 -89.78 72.31 30.73
C GLY A 336 -90.22 72.63 32.16
N ALA A 337 -89.58 72.04 33.17
CA ALA A 337 -89.87 72.33 34.58
C ALA A 337 -89.44 73.75 35.00
N THR A 338 -88.34 74.25 34.44
CA THR A 338 -87.86 75.62 34.66
C THR A 338 -88.80 76.63 34.00
N GLU A 339 -89.35 76.32 32.83
CA GLU A 339 -90.32 77.13 32.13
C GLU A 339 -91.69 77.17 32.85
N GLU A 340 -92.12 76.03 33.42
CA GLU A 340 -93.27 75.98 34.35
C GLU A 340 -93.02 76.81 35.61
N LEU A 341 -91.82 76.71 36.21
CA LEU A 341 -91.46 77.49 37.39
C LEU A 341 -91.39 78.99 37.07
N ALA A 342 -90.85 79.39 35.92
CA ALA A 342 -90.85 80.77 35.45
C ALA A 342 -92.29 81.30 35.35
N ARG A 343 -93.20 80.55 34.70
CA ARG A 343 -94.62 80.91 34.61
C ARG A 343 -95.30 81.00 35.98
N ARG A 344 -94.94 80.11 36.92
CA ARG A 344 -95.47 80.09 38.29
C ARG A 344 -94.90 81.21 39.15
N THR A 345 -93.68 81.65 38.88
CA THR A 345 -93.05 82.83 39.49
C THR A 345 -93.69 84.10 38.94
N GLU A 346 -94.00 84.15 37.64
CA GLU A 346 -94.75 85.23 37.00
C GLU A 346 -96.19 85.32 37.55
N SER A 347 -96.88 84.19 37.71
CA SER A 347 -98.19 84.11 38.37
C SER A 347 -98.15 84.50 39.85
N SER A 348 -97.10 84.13 40.59
CA SER A 348 -96.92 84.52 42.00
C SER A 348 -96.58 86.01 42.14
N ALA A 349 -95.78 86.57 41.22
CA ALA A 349 -95.48 88.00 41.17
C ALA A 349 -96.75 88.80 40.85
N ALA A 350 -97.57 88.35 39.89
CA ALA A 350 -98.86 88.96 39.58
C ALA A 350 -99.87 88.86 40.75
N ALA A 351 -99.79 87.79 41.57
CA ALA A 351 -100.63 87.64 42.76
C ALA A 351 -100.19 88.53 43.94
N ILE A 352 -98.90 88.89 44.03
CA ILE A 352 -98.38 89.80 45.06
C ILE A 352 -98.68 91.27 44.72
N GLU A 353 -98.92 91.63 43.45
CA GLU A 353 -99.33 92.99 43.05
C GLU A 353 -100.80 93.32 43.37
N GLN A 354 -101.60 92.34 43.81
CA GLN A 354 -103.02 92.49 44.16
C GLN A 354 -103.32 92.53 45.68
N THR A 355 -102.30 92.60 46.54
CA THR A 355 -102.47 92.77 48.01
C THR A 355 -101.64 93.93 48.53
#